data_AF-A0A958ULT4-F1
#
_entry.id   AF-A0A958ULT4-F1
#
_cell.length_a   1.000
_cell.length_b   1.000
_cell.length_c   1.000
_cell.angle_alpha   90.00
_cell.angle_beta   90.00
_cell.angle_gamma   90.00
#
_symmetry.space_group_name_H-M   'P 1'
#
loop_
_entity.id
_entity.type
_entity.pdbx_description
1 polymer ?
#
loop_
_entity_poly.entity_id
_entity_poly.type
_entity_poly.pdbx_seq_one_letter_code
_entity_poly.pdbx_strand_id
1 'polypeptide(L)'
;MAEENKNKKSDSKRPKPTYYWIYAAIILLFFGIQIFGGGSWSQPEKTNQAQFEKFLKDGDVEKVDIINKKIAKVYLTKAAKEKEIHSKKGNTPSFLAPGPNDPDYQFEFGDLQLFQKDFQEIKT
;
A
#
# COMPACT_ATOMS: atom_id res chain seq x y z
N MET A 1 77.02 -28.70 18.65
CA MET A 1 75.85 -28.55 19.55
C MET A 1 74.71 -27.97 18.73
N ALA A 2 73.51 -28.49 18.94
CA ALA A 2 72.36 -28.50 18.03
C ALA A 2 71.68 -27.15 17.77
N GLU A 3 70.99 -27.07 16.63
CA GLU A 3 70.08 -25.99 16.23
C GLU A 3 68.79 -25.97 17.06
N GLU A 4 68.22 -24.79 17.31
CA GLU A 4 66.76 -24.67 17.42
C GLU A 4 66.25 -23.29 16.95
N ASN A 5 65.36 -23.34 15.96
CA ASN A 5 64.63 -22.25 15.34
C ASN A 5 63.22 -22.18 15.98
N LYS A 6 62.78 -21.03 16.52
CA LYS A 6 61.37 -20.85 16.94
C LYS A 6 60.79 -19.49 16.53
N ASN A 7 60.40 -19.44 15.26
CA ASN A 7 59.08 -19.06 14.71
C ASN A 7 58.13 -18.13 15.52
N LYS A 8 57.77 -17.01 14.86
CA LYS A 8 56.54 -16.18 14.89
C LYS A 8 55.51 -16.41 16.00
N LYS A 9 55.00 -15.28 16.54
CA LYS A 9 53.62 -14.82 16.28
C LYS A 9 53.46 -13.35 16.72
N SER A 10 53.22 -12.48 15.74
CA SER A 10 52.62 -11.18 15.99
C SER A 10 51.17 -11.42 16.43
N ASP A 11 50.88 -11.23 17.71
CA ASP A 11 49.51 -11.19 18.25
C ASP A 11 48.81 -9.91 17.75
N SER A 12 48.41 -9.95 16.47
CA SER A 12 47.41 -9.04 15.95
C SER A 12 46.10 -9.39 16.65
N LYS A 13 45.74 -8.59 17.67
CA LYS A 13 44.39 -8.55 18.26
C LYS A 13 43.40 -8.18 17.16
N ARG A 14 43.00 -9.16 16.36
CA ARG A 14 41.90 -9.01 15.42
C ARG A 14 40.63 -8.83 16.26
N PRO A 15 39.87 -7.74 16.08
CA PRO A 15 38.61 -7.58 16.79
C PRO A 15 37.72 -8.78 16.43
N LYS A 16 37.20 -9.46 17.46
CA LYS A 16 36.27 -10.57 17.28
C LYS A 16 35.05 -10.03 16.51
N PRO A 17 34.62 -10.67 15.42
CA PRO A 17 33.45 -10.21 14.69
C PRO A 17 32.24 -10.31 15.63
N THR A 18 31.70 -9.18 16.02
CA THR A 18 30.49 -9.11 16.84
C THR A 18 29.28 -9.30 15.92
N TYR A 19 28.28 -10.03 16.39
CA TYR A 19 27.08 -10.32 15.61
C TYR A 19 26.14 -9.11 15.48
N TYR A 20 26.56 -7.90 15.86
CA TYR A 20 25.71 -6.72 15.82
C TYR A 20 25.23 -6.34 14.41
N TRP A 21 25.98 -6.75 13.37
CA TRP A 21 25.55 -6.61 11.98
C TRP A 21 24.26 -7.37 11.67
N ILE A 22 23.94 -8.44 12.41
CA ILE A 22 22.69 -9.21 12.25
C ILE A 22 21.49 -8.34 12.65
N TYR A 23 21.61 -7.55 13.71
CA TYR A 23 20.53 -6.65 14.15
C TYR A 23 20.34 -5.51 13.15
N ALA A 24 21.43 -4.97 12.60
CA ALA A 24 21.37 -3.98 11.52
C ALA A 24 20.69 -4.55 10.26
N ALA A 25 21.00 -5.80 9.89
CA ALA A 25 20.36 -6.48 8.76
C ALA A 25 18.86 -6.73 9.00
N ILE A 26 18.46 -7.11 10.22
CA ILE A 26 17.04 -7.28 10.59
C ILE A 26 16.29 -5.94 10.51
N ILE A 27 16.87 -4.84 11.01
CA ILE A 27 16.27 -3.51 10.91
C ILE A 27 16.11 -3.09 9.43
N LEU A 28 17.15 -3.30 8.61
CA LEU A 28 17.10 -3.04 7.17
C LEU A 28 16.05 -3.91 6.46
N LEU A 29 15.88 -5.16 6.89
CA LEU A 29 14.82 -6.03 6.37
C LEU A 29 13.44 -5.47 6.69
N PHE A 30 13.19 -5.01 7.92
CA PHE A 30 11.94 -4.35 8.28
C PHE A 30 11.69 -3.10 7.43
N PHE A 31 12.68 -2.22 7.28
CA PHE A 31 12.56 -1.06 6.38
C PHE A 31 12.34 -1.47 4.93
N GLY A 32 13.00 -2.53 4.46
CA GLY A 32 12.80 -3.10 3.14
C GLY A 32 11.36 -3.57 2.95
N ILE A 33 10.79 -4.28 3.92
CA ILE A 33 9.38 -4.69 3.88
C ILE A 33 8.45 -3.48 3.96
N GLN A 34 8.77 -2.44 4.73
CA GLN A 34 7.96 -1.22 4.79
C GLN A 34 7.98 -0.43 3.48
N ILE A 35 9.13 -0.36 2.79
CA ILE A 35 9.30 0.40 1.54
C ILE A 35 8.84 -0.40 0.31
N PHE A 36 9.17 -1.69 0.25
CA PHE A 36 8.91 -2.56 -0.90
C PHE A 36 7.67 -3.45 -0.74
N GLY A 37 7.13 -3.57 0.48
CA GLY A 37 5.96 -4.41 0.77
C GLY A 37 4.63 -3.89 0.21
N GLY A 38 4.63 -2.71 -0.43
CA GLY A 38 3.63 -2.30 -1.43
C GLY A 38 2.17 -2.14 -0.99
N GLY A 39 1.81 -2.52 0.24
CA GLY A 39 0.48 -2.30 0.79
C GLY A 39 0.42 -0.91 1.36
N SER A 40 -0.23 0.03 0.66
CA SER A 40 -0.68 1.24 1.35
C SER A 40 -1.50 0.82 2.56
N TRP A 41 -1.09 1.29 3.74
CA TRP A 41 -1.86 1.13 4.98
C TRP A 41 -3.20 1.86 4.91
N SER A 42 -3.42 2.64 3.85
CA SER A 42 -4.68 3.34 3.63
C SER A 42 -5.77 2.32 3.31
N GLN A 43 -6.77 2.23 4.19
CA GLN A 43 -8.03 1.62 3.81
C GLN A 43 -8.79 2.58 2.88
N PRO A 44 -9.43 2.06 1.82
CA PRO A 44 -10.38 2.84 1.04
C PRO A 44 -11.47 3.40 1.95
N GLU A 45 -11.88 4.62 1.68
CA GLU A 45 -12.92 5.28 2.46
C GLU A 45 -14.26 4.57 2.25
N LYS A 46 -15.01 4.36 3.34
CA LYS A 46 -16.33 3.73 3.24
C LYS A 46 -17.33 4.73 2.67
N THR A 47 -17.97 4.37 1.56
CA THR A 47 -19.06 5.13 0.95
C THR A 47 -20.34 4.28 0.92
N ASN A 48 -21.38 4.78 0.25
CA ASN A 48 -22.62 4.05 -0.01
C ASN A 48 -22.93 4.07 -1.52
N GLN A 49 -23.86 3.19 -1.93
CA GLN A 49 -24.24 3.05 -3.34
C GLN A 49 -24.77 4.38 -3.93
N ALA A 50 -25.58 5.13 -3.20
CA ALA A 50 -26.16 6.39 -3.69
C ALA A 50 -25.11 7.48 -3.96
N GLN A 51 -24.06 7.57 -3.14
CA GLN A 51 -22.94 8.48 -3.38
C GLN A 51 -22.09 8.01 -4.56
N PHE A 52 -21.81 6.71 -4.63
CA PHE A 52 -21.12 6.11 -5.76
C PHE A 52 -21.82 6.42 -7.10
N GLU A 53 -23.14 6.26 -7.16
CA GLU A 53 -23.92 6.55 -8.37
C GLU A 53 -23.83 8.03 -8.77
N LYS A 54 -23.75 8.95 -7.81
CA LYS A 54 -23.50 10.37 -8.10
C LYS A 54 -22.11 10.57 -8.70
N PHE A 55 -21.08 10.00 -8.09
CA PHE A 55 -19.71 10.10 -8.61
C PHE A 55 -19.58 9.46 -10.00
N LEU A 56 -20.31 8.38 -10.25
CA LEU A 56 -20.36 7.73 -11.56
C LEU A 56 -21.02 8.65 -12.60
N LYS A 57 -22.14 9.30 -12.26
CA LYS A 57 -22.81 10.30 -13.11
C LYS A 57 -21.95 11.53 -13.38
N ASP A 58 -21.16 11.95 -12.40
CA ASP A 58 -20.27 13.10 -12.51
C ASP A 58 -18.97 12.81 -13.30
N GLY A 59 -18.80 11.56 -13.78
CA GLY A 59 -17.60 11.13 -14.52
C GLY A 59 -16.36 10.95 -13.65
N ASP A 60 -16.54 10.85 -12.33
CA ASP A 60 -15.45 10.82 -11.36
C ASP A 60 -14.87 9.41 -11.15
N VAL A 61 -15.57 8.38 -11.63
CA VAL A 61 -15.18 6.98 -11.49
C VAL A 61 -14.40 6.49 -12.71
N GLU A 62 -13.17 6.02 -12.51
CA GLU A 62 -12.33 5.39 -13.53
C GLU A 62 -12.67 3.91 -13.72
N LYS A 63 -12.71 3.15 -12.61
CA LYS A 63 -13.03 1.73 -12.61
C LYS A 63 -13.62 1.26 -11.29
N VAL A 64 -14.24 0.09 -11.31
CA VAL A 64 -14.80 -0.56 -10.14
C VAL A 64 -14.38 -2.03 -10.13
N ASP A 65 -13.76 -2.48 -9.03
CA ASP A 65 -13.39 -3.87 -8.81
C ASP A 65 -14.35 -4.52 -7.80
N ILE A 66 -14.95 -5.64 -8.16
CA ILE A 66 -15.92 -6.36 -7.33
C ILE A 66 -15.20 -7.46 -6.54
N ILE A 67 -15.31 -7.40 -5.21
CA ILE A 67 -14.72 -8.37 -4.29
C ILE A 67 -15.82 -9.17 -3.61
N ASN A 68 -15.68 -10.50 -3.63
CA ASN A 68 -16.59 -11.45 -2.98
C ASN A 68 -18.08 -11.27 -3.34
N LYS A 69 -18.39 -10.68 -4.51
CA LYS A 69 -19.75 -10.38 -4.99
C LYS A 69 -20.60 -9.53 -4.02
N LYS A 70 -19.95 -8.80 -3.10
CA LYS A 70 -20.63 -7.98 -2.08
C LYS A 70 -20.00 -6.60 -1.91
N ILE A 71 -18.71 -6.47 -2.21
CA ILE A 71 -17.97 -5.23 -2.00
C ILE A 71 -17.56 -4.68 -3.36
N ALA A 72 -17.86 -3.42 -3.62
CA ALA A 72 -17.34 -2.66 -4.75
C ALA A 72 -16.20 -1.78 -4.27
N LYS A 73 -15.03 -1.92 -4.88
CA LYS A 73 -13.87 -1.03 -4.72
C LYS A 73 -13.85 -0.04 -5.87
N VAL A 74 -13.94 1.24 -5.57
CA VAL A 74 -14.08 2.32 -6.54
C VAL A 74 -12.77 3.06 -6.68
N TYR A 75 -12.36 3.24 -7.93
CA TYR A 75 -11.16 3.99 -8.29
C TYR A 75 -11.60 5.26 -8.99
N LEU A 76 -11.14 6.40 -8.48
CA LEU A 76 -11.44 7.70 -9.06
C LEU A 76 -10.48 8.03 -10.20
N THR A 77 -10.96 8.81 -11.16
CA THR A 77 -10.10 9.39 -12.20
C THR A 77 -9.07 10.33 -11.56
N LYS A 78 -7.95 10.55 -12.24
CA LYS A 78 -6.91 11.50 -11.76
C LYS A 78 -7.48 12.89 -11.50
N ALA A 79 -8.35 13.39 -12.38
CA ALA A 79 -9.00 14.68 -12.23
C ALA A 79 -9.97 14.73 -11.04
N ALA A 80 -10.70 13.63 -10.78
CA ALA A 80 -11.59 13.52 -9.64
C ALA A 80 -10.85 13.55 -8.30
N LYS A 81 -9.68 12.90 -8.21
CA LYS A 81 -8.86 12.90 -6.98
C LYS A 81 -8.41 14.30 -6.54
N GLU A 82 -8.34 15.25 -7.48
CA GLU A 82 -8.00 16.65 -7.20
C GLU A 82 -9.20 17.48 -6.74
N LYS A 83 -10.44 16.98 -6.91
CA LYS A 83 -11.65 17.69 -6.49
C LYS A 83 -11.74 17.72 -4.96
N GLU A 84 -12.14 18.86 -4.40
CA GLU A 84 -12.33 19.02 -2.95
C GLU A 84 -13.34 18.04 -2.34
N ILE A 85 -14.32 17.57 -3.13
CA ILE A 85 -15.32 16.60 -2.69
C ILE A 85 -14.72 15.20 -2.43
N HIS A 86 -13.60 14.88 -3.08
CA HIS A 86 -12.88 13.61 -2.96
C HIS A 86 -11.61 13.72 -2.14
N SER A 87 -11.11 14.94 -1.96
CA SER A 87 -9.98 15.22 -1.10
C SER A 87 -10.34 14.90 0.35
N LYS A 88 -9.58 14.00 0.98
CA LYS A 88 -9.73 13.66 2.39
C LYS A 88 -9.50 14.93 3.22
N LYS A 89 -10.59 15.53 3.72
CA LYS A 89 -10.54 16.65 4.67
C LYS A 89 -9.93 16.18 5.99
N GLY A 90 -8.61 16.23 6.07
CA GLY A 90 -7.88 15.92 7.28
C GLY A 90 -6.43 15.58 6.96
N ASN A 91 -5.52 16.04 7.81
CA ASN A 91 -4.08 15.81 7.81
C ASN A 91 -3.70 14.32 7.78
N THR A 92 -4.10 13.59 6.74
CA THR A 92 -3.60 12.24 6.46
C THR A 92 -2.17 12.44 5.99
N PRO A 93 -1.18 11.95 6.76
CA PRO A 93 0.20 12.03 6.35
C PRO A 93 0.35 11.43 4.95
N SER A 94 1.15 12.03 4.08
CA SER A 94 1.30 11.59 2.68
C SER A 94 1.71 10.12 2.53
N PHE A 95 2.29 9.51 3.58
CA PHE A 95 2.65 8.08 3.61
C PHE A 95 1.47 7.15 3.93
N LEU A 96 0.33 7.70 4.38
CA LEU A 96 -0.94 7.00 4.61
C LEU A 96 -2.00 7.35 3.56
N ALA A 97 -1.65 8.13 2.54
CA ALA A 97 -2.54 8.42 1.43
C ALA A 97 -2.68 7.17 0.52
N PRO A 98 -3.85 6.94 -0.09
CA PRO A 98 -4.00 5.92 -1.12
C PRO A 98 -2.98 6.15 -2.24
N GLY A 99 -2.28 5.08 -2.63
CA GLY A 99 -1.40 5.11 -3.78
C GLY A 99 -2.20 5.24 -5.09
N PRO A 100 -1.51 5.45 -6.23
CA PRO A 100 -2.17 5.61 -7.54
C PRO A 100 -3.04 4.41 -7.95
N ASN A 101 -2.70 3.21 -7.46
CA ASN A 101 -3.37 1.95 -7.76
C ASN A 101 -4.25 1.44 -6.61
N ASP A 102 -4.42 2.22 -5.55
CA ASP A 102 -5.29 1.86 -4.44
C ASP A 102 -6.71 2.37 -4.68
N PRO A 103 -7.73 1.64 -4.18
CA PRO A 103 -9.11 2.10 -4.25
C PRO A 103 -9.29 3.34 -3.36
N ASP A 104 -10.03 4.32 -3.87
CA ASP A 104 -10.35 5.55 -3.14
C ASP A 104 -11.53 5.32 -2.20
N TYR A 105 -12.57 4.63 -2.70
CA TYR A 105 -13.75 4.27 -1.94
C TYR A 105 -14.05 2.77 -1.96
N GLN A 106 -14.81 2.32 -0.97
CA GLN A 106 -15.45 1.02 -0.97
C GLN A 106 -16.87 1.10 -0.42
N PHE A 107 -17.77 0.28 -0.94
CA PHE A 107 -19.11 0.11 -0.38
C PHE A 107 -19.60 -1.31 -0.56
N GLU A 108 -20.56 -1.70 0.29
CA GLU A 108 -21.27 -2.96 0.16
C GLU A 108 -22.55 -2.75 -0.65
N PHE A 109 -22.82 -3.67 -1.58
CA PHE A 109 -24.04 -3.70 -2.36
C PHE A 109 -24.79 -5.01 -2.12
N GLY A 110 -26.11 -4.99 -2.36
CA GLY A 110 -26.99 -6.13 -2.11
C GLY A 110 -26.87 -7.22 -3.16
N ASP A 111 -27.41 -6.96 -4.36
CA ASP A 111 -27.45 -7.91 -5.47
C ASP A 111 -26.49 -7.51 -6.60
N LEU A 112 -25.72 -8.48 -7.09
CA LEU A 112 -24.71 -8.26 -8.13
C LEU A 112 -25.33 -7.91 -9.48
N GLN A 113 -26.45 -8.54 -9.84
CA GLN A 113 -27.08 -8.30 -11.14
C GLN A 113 -27.72 -6.92 -11.18
N LEU A 114 -28.39 -6.53 -10.09
CA LEU A 114 -28.93 -5.17 -9.95
C LEU A 114 -27.82 -4.12 -10.02
N PHE A 115 -26.74 -4.32 -9.27
CA PHE A 115 -25.58 -3.42 -9.32
C PHE A 115 -25.00 -3.29 -10.74
N GLN A 116 -24.80 -4.41 -11.44
CA GLN A 116 -24.29 -4.38 -12.82
C GLN A 116 -25.24 -3.67 -13.77
N LYS A 117 -26.55 -3.87 -13.62
CA LYS A 117 -27.57 -3.20 -14.42
C LYS A 117 -27.51 -1.69 -14.20
N ASP A 118 -27.55 -1.24 -12.95
CA ASP A 118 -27.52 0.18 -12.58
C ASP A 118 -26.22 0.84 -13.08
N PHE A 119 -25.09 0.14 -12.96
CA PHE A 119 -23.81 0.62 -13.47
C PHE A 119 -23.81 0.84 -14.98
N GLN A 120 -24.37 -0.10 -15.76
CA GLN A 120 -24.44 0.03 -17.22
C GLN A 120 -25.42 1.12 -17.63
N GLU A 121 -26.56 1.24 -16.94
CA GLU A 121 -27.57 2.27 -17.22
C GLU A 121 -27.01 3.69 -17.02
N ILE A 122 -26.23 3.90 -15.96
CA ILE A 122 -25.65 5.21 -15.66
C ILE A 122 -24.45 5.54 -16.56
N LYS A 123 -23.67 4.53 -16.94
CA LYS A 123 -22.45 4.72 -17.76
C LYS A 123 -22.76 4.94 -19.25
N THR A 124 -23.95 4.57 -19.70
CA THR A 124 -24.43 4.75 -21.07
C THR A 124 -24.73 6.22 -21.36
#